data_AF-A0A7R9UV53-F1
#
_entry.id   AF-A0A7R9UV53-F1
#
_cell.length_a   1.000
_cell.length_b   1.000
_cell.length_c   1.000
_cell.angle_alpha   90.00
_cell.angle_beta   90.00
_cell.angle_gamma   90.00
#
_symmetry.space_group_name_H-M   'P 1'
#
loop_
_entity.id
_entity.type
_entity.pdbx_description
1 polymer ?
#
loop_
_entity_poly.entity_id
_entity_poly.type
_entity_poly.pdbx_seq_one_letter_code
_entity_poly.pdbx_strand_id
1 'polypeptide(L)'
;DQSFVLMPQMRVVEKHVQLADVEEAGADAPAARRQGERVTHEADAGWLSWVTMWWTDSLMRLGASKELESTDVWELAASQRSRQRGELLAATYRADVAAARARGAQGSLFRAWRQLHGRDLVTTGVMQFVLNFVQVAPFWVLGKLLQVITERSPLKVGLVWTALLCFVLAVKTLLENHFFRITMRTALNVRAEVMHFIFAKALALTPTARQANSLGQMVNLMQLDTEKLLMCVVMLHQVWSGIATIVLIVASLYATLGPASLAGVAGILLLIPTSMYLANLMRVYQRASTKYTDERIKVINEALQGIRIIKFYAWEAAFLQRIHALRERELSMLRTKSALKALNAVFLQAAPAFTTIATFGVYVHLGNSISAENVPVIFTALALFGQLRMPLMMYPMVLAMLTDANVSVTRLQRFFNLKEIEVGRAATRHPDARDVQIRIDGGTFSWDAELTTDGTSGRLGDIGGSRGKEKGKGKGKGKGTGGTATRDATAAGSAPTLPGAREPPAA
;
A
#
# COMPACT_ATOMS: atom_id res chain seq x y z
N ASP A 1 -36.84 -35.05 20.54
CA ASP A 1 -35.43 -35.07 20.99
C ASP A 1 -34.48 -34.51 19.96
N GLN A 2 -34.25 -33.19 20.00
CA GLN A 2 -33.09 -32.56 19.37
C GLN A 2 -32.37 -31.76 20.45
N SER A 3 -31.34 -32.37 21.01
CA SER A 3 -30.44 -31.80 22.00
C SER A 3 -29.61 -30.68 21.36
N PHE A 4 -29.88 -29.44 21.75
CA PHE A 4 -29.00 -28.31 21.52
C PHE A 4 -27.71 -28.51 22.32
N VAL A 5 -26.63 -28.86 21.61
CA VAL A 5 -25.27 -28.87 22.18
C VAL A 5 -24.84 -27.41 22.35
N LEU A 6 -24.90 -26.91 23.58
CA LEU A 6 -24.30 -25.65 24.00
C LEU A 6 -22.79 -25.73 23.73
N MET A 7 -22.28 -24.89 22.82
CA MET A 7 -20.84 -24.66 22.69
C MET A 7 -20.28 -24.12 24.02
N PRO A 8 -19.09 -24.56 24.45
CA PRO A 8 -18.49 -24.09 25.69
C PRO A 8 -18.13 -22.60 25.56
N GLN A 9 -18.50 -21.85 26.58
CA GLN A 9 -18.30 -20.41 26.67
C GLN A 9 -16.83 -20.02 26.45
N MET A 10 -16.61 -18.96 25.67
CA MET A 10 -15.35 -18.22 25.65
C MET A 10 -15.06 -17.73 27.07
N ARG A 11 -14.21 -18.46 27.80
CA ARG A 11 -13.51 -17.89 28.95
C ARG A 11 -12.52 -16.86 28.42
N VAL A 12 -12.86 -15.59 28.56
CA VAL A 12 -11.86 -14.52 28.58
C VAL A 12 -11.05 -14.74 29.85
N VAL A 13 -9.93 -15.44 29.72
CA VAL A 13 -8.95 -15.53 30.78
C VAL A 13 -8.26 -14.18 30.82
N GLU A 14 -8.66 -13.31 31.76
CA GLU A 14 -7.82 -12.21 32.21
C GLU A 14 -6.60 -12.80 32.92
N LYS A 15 -5.62 -13.29 32.14
CA LYS A 15 -4.26 -13.42 32.64
C LYS A 15 -3.62 -12.05 32.47
N HIS A 16 -3.20 -11.46 33.58
CA HIS A 16 -2.20 -10.40 33.56
C HIS A 16 -0.94 -10.96 32.89
N VAL A 17 -0.82 -10.78 31.57
CA VAL A 17 0.38 -11.14 30.82
C VAL A 17 1.42 -10.07 31.15
N GLN A 18 2.46 -10.46 31.88
CA GLN A 18 3.60 -9.57 32.13
C GLN A 18 4.41 -9.45 30.82
N LEU A 19 5.07 -8.31 30.61
CA LEU A 19 5.88 -8.04 29.41
C LEU A 19 6.95 -9.12 29.14
N ALA A 20 7.40 -9.85 30.17
CA ALA A 20 8.34 -10.97 30.04
C ALA A 20 7.71 -12.21 29.37
N ASP A 21 6.43 -12.49 29.63
CA ASP A 21 5.69 -13.61 29.02
C ASP A 21 5.45 -13.39 27.50
N VAL A 22 5.51 -12.13 27.05
CA VAL A 22 5.35 -11.73 25.64
C VAL A 22 6.62 -12.04 24.83
N GLU A 23 7.80 -11.97 25.43
CA GLU A 23 9.05 -12.37 24.78
C GLU A 23 9.21 -13.90 24.73
N GLU A 24 8.77 -14.64 25.75
CA GLU A 24 8.77 -16.10 25.73
C GLU A 24 7.72 -16.69 24.77
N ALA A 25 6.55 -16.07 24.61
CA ALA A 25 5.54 -16.50 23.63
C ALA A 25 5.97 -16.29 22.16
N GLY A 26 7.03 -15.50 21.93
CA GLY A 26 7.69 -15.33 20.63
C GLY A 26 8.85 -16.30 20.40
N ALA A 27 9.29 -17.04 21.42
CA ALA A 27 10.23 -18.14 21.28
C ALA A 27 9.46 -19.42 20.95
N ASP A 28 9.89 -20.13 19.90
CA ASP A 28 9.28 -21.37 19.42
C ASP A 28 9.34 -22.47 20.49
N ALA A 29 8.41 -22.47 21.45
CA ALA A 29 8.05 -23.67 22.18
C ALA A 29 7.20 -24.53 21.23
N PRO A 30 7.57 -25.79 20.97
CA PRO A 30 6.82 -26.64 20.05
C PRO A 30 5.44 -26.92 20.66
N ALA A 31 4.43 -26.18 20.21
CA ALA A 31 3.04 -26.52 20.48
C ALA A 31 2.80 -27.94 19.97
N ALA A 32 2.28 -28.82 20.83
CA ALA A 32 2.07 -30.23 20.53
C ALA A 32 1.31 -30.38 19.19
N ARG A 33 1.98 -30.95 18.19
CA ARG A 33 1.41 -31.20 16.84
C ARG A 33 0.18 -32.08 16.98
N ARG A 34 -0.94 -31.68 16.39
CA ARG A 34 -2.09 -32.59 16.26
C ARG A 34 -1.73 -33.65 15.21
N GLN A 35 -1.98 -34.92 15.51
CA GLN A 35 -1.70 -36.01 14.56
C GLN A 35 -2.49 -35.78 13.27
N GLY A 36 -1.78 -35.64 12.13
CA GLY A 36 -2.34 -35.41 10.80
C GLY A 36 -2.17 -34.00 10.21
N GLU A 37 -1.68 -33.03 10.98
CA GLU A 37 -1.55 -31.63 10.55
C GLU A 37 -0.25 -31.45 9.72
N ARG A 38 -0.36 -31.15 8.41
CA ARG A 38 0.78 -30.84 7.52
C ARG A 38 1.22 -29.38 7.71
N VAL A 39 1.87 -29.10 8.83
CA VAL A 39 2.43 -27.76 9.14
C VAL A 39 3.58 -27.42 8.19
N THR A 40 3.79 -26.13 7.91
CA THR A 40 4.91 -25.67 7.10
C THR A 40 6.25 -26.22 7.60
N HIS A 41 7.08 -26.73 6.68
CA HIS A 41 8.41 -27.25 6.98
C HIS A 41 9.47 -26.17 7.23
N GLU A 42 9.07 -24.90 7.31
CA GLU A 42 10.01 -23.79 7.47
C GLU A 42 10.73 -23.82 8.82
N ALA A 43 10.01 -24.11 9.92
CA ALA A 43 10.59 -24.16 11.26
C ALA A 43 11.53 -25.36 11.45
N ASP A 44 11.26 -26.46 10.73
CA ASP A 44 12.06 -27.68 10.76
C ASP A 44 13.21 -27.66 9.72
N ALA A 45 13.31 -26.60 8.91
CA ALA A 45 14.30 -26.52 7.83
C ALA A 45 15.72 -26.35 8.41
N GLY A 46 16.65 -27.21 7.98
CA GLY A 46 18.07 -27.00 8.26
C GLY A 46 18.58 -25.67 7.69
N TRP A 47 19.69 -25.15 8.24
CA TRP A 47 20.22 -23.82 7.92
C TRP A 47 20.31 -23.53 6.41
N LEU A 48 20.84 -24.46 5.62
CA LEU A 48 21.00 -24.26 4.18
C LEU A 48 19.65 -24.15 3.45
N SER A 49 18.67 -24.97 3.85
CA SER A 49 17.31 -24.93 3.31
C SER A 49 16.59 -23.64 3.72
N TRP A 50 16.85 -23.15 4.93
CA TRP A 50 16.27 -21.90 5.42
C TRP A 50 16.84 -20.67 4.71
N VAL A 51 18.15 -20.67 4.44
CA VAL A 51 18.86 -19.59 3.72
C VAL A 51 18.43 -19.54 2.25
N THR A 52 18.41 -20.69 1.57
CA THR A 52 18.04 -20.77 0.16
C THR A 52 16.54 -20.86 -0.09
N MET A 53 15.73 -20.95 0.98
CA MET A 53 14.28 -21.19 0.93
C MET A 53 13.89 -22.50 0.23
N TRP A 54 14.80 -23.48 0.23
CA TRP A 54 14.62 -24.77 -0.42
C TRP A 54 13.44 -25.58 0.12
N TRP A 55 13.01 -25.34 1.36
CA TRP A 55 11.83 -26.00 1.95
C TRP A 55 10.54 -25.79 1.15
N THR A 56 10.50 -24.83 0.22
CA THR A 56 9.38 -24.62 -0.72
C THR A 56 9.40 -25.55 -1.94
N ASP A 57 10.54 -26.17 -2.26
CA ASP A 57 10.77 -26.97 -3.48
C ASP A 57 9.78 -28.14 -3.61
N SER A 58 9.43 -28.81 -2.51
CA SER A 58 8.50 -29.94 -2.55
C SER A 58 7.10 -29.53 -3.02
N LEU A 59 6.61 -28.35 -2.62
CA LEU A 59 5.32 -27.84 -3.07
C LEU A 59 5.39 -27.33 -4.51
N MET A 60 6.52 -26.72 -4.91
CA MET A 60 6.73 -26.30 -6.29
C MET A 60 6.77 -27.48 -7.26
N ARG A 61 7.44 -28.57 -6.89
CA ARG A 61 7.46 -29.82 -7.68
C ARG A 61 6.09 -30.48 -7.74
N LEU A 62 5.35 -30.47 -6.64
CA LEU A 62 3.97 -30.98 -6.63
C LEU A 62 3.10 -30.19 -7.61
N GLY A 63 3.18 -28.86 -7.58
CA GLY A 63 2.47 -27.97 -8.51
C GLY A 63 2.92 -28.08 -9.97
N ALA A 64 4.15 -28.52 -10.22
CA ALA A 64 4.62 -28.85 -11.57
C ALA A 64 4.04 -30.18 -12.08
N SER A 65 3.72 -31.11 -11.17
CA SER A 65 3.20 -32.44 -11.50
C SER A 65 1.67 -32.51 -11.56
N LYS A 66 0.98 -31.67 -10.78
CA LYS A 66 -0.48 -31.61 -10.72
C LYS A 66 -0.98 -30.21 -10.42
N GLU A 67 -2.22 -29.93 -10.79
CA GLU A 67 -2.93 -28.76 -10.29
C GLU A 67 -3.07 -28.88 -8.76
N LEU A 68 -2.71 -27.81 -8.05
CA LEU A 68 -2.72 -27.79 -6.59
C LEU A 68 -4.14 -27.59 -6.07
N GLU A 69 -4.55 -28.43 -5.13
CA GLU A 69 -5.78 -28.27 -4.38
C GLU A 69 -5.52 -27.64 -3.01
N SER A 70 -6.57 -27.17 -2.33
CA SER A 70 -6.45 -26.57 -0.98
C SER A 70 -5.90 -27.55 0.06
N THR A 71 -6.06 -28.85 -0.16
CA THR A 71 -5.55 -29.95 0.68
C THR A 71 -4.05 -30.19 0.51
N ASP A 72 -3.44 -29.70 -0.58
CA ASP A 72 -2.01 -29.85 -0.86
C ASP A 72 -1.16 -28.78 -0.18
N VAL A 73 -1.78 -27.68 0.24
CA VAL A 73 -1.08 -26.53 0.83
C VAL A 73 -0.89 -26.76 2.33
N TRP A 74 0.29 -26.38 2.82
CA TRP A 74 0.62 -26.48 4.24
C TRP A 74 -0.22 -25.56 5.12
N GLU A 75 -0.49 -26.02 6.33
CA GLU A 75 -1.07 -25.17 7.36
C GLU A 75 -0.03 -24.23 7.97
N LEU A 76 -0.47 -23.02 8.29
CA LEU A 76 0.34 -22.04 9.00
C LEU A 76 0.73 -22.55 10.40
N ALA A 77 1.98 -22.24 10.79
CA ALA A 77 2.45 -22.45 12.17
C ALA A 77 1.51 -21.79 13.17
N ALA A 78 1.38 -22.38 14.37
CA ALA A 78 0.45 -21.90 15.40
C ALA A 78 0.65 -20.40 15.72
N SER A 79 1.92 -19.98 15.83
CA SER A 79 2.34 -18.59 16.07
C SER A 79 1.93 -17.59 14.98
N GLN A 80 1.53 -18.08 13.80
CA GLN A 80 1.08 -17.28 12.65
C GLN A 80 -0.43 -17.36 12.41
N ARG A 81 -1.17 -18.12 13.25
CA ARG A 81 -2.63 -18.22 13.13
C ARG A 81 -3.31 -16.94 13.62
N SER A 82 -4.41 -16.58 12.95
CA SER A 82 -5.13 -15.32 13.18
C SER A 82 -5.64 -15.14 14.61
N ARG A 83 -6.04 -16.23 15.28
CA ARG A 83 -6.49 -16.18 16.69
C ARG A 83 -5.38 -15.68 17.62
N GLN A 84 -4.23 -16.35 17.62
CA GLN A 84 -3.14 -16.04 18.54
C GLN A 84 -2.57 -14.63 18.28
N ARG A 85 -2.33 -14.31 16.99
CA ARG A 85 -1.83 -12.99 16.57
C ARG A 85 -2.83 -11.87 16.86
N GLY A 86 -4.10 -12.10 16.54
CA GLY A 86 -5.17 -11.12 16.76
C GLY A 86 -5.44 -10.85 18.25
N GLU A 87 -5.43 -11.87 19.09
CA GLU A 87 -5.55 -11.74 20.55
C GLU A 87 -4.35 -10.97 21.14
N LEU A 88 -3.14 -11.23 20.65
CA LEU A 88 -1.94 -10.50 21.08
C LEU A 88 -2.01 -9.01 20.73
N LEU A 89 -2.44 -8.66 19.51
CA LEU A 89 -2.66 -7.26 19.12
C LEU A 89 -3.74 -6.62 20.00
N ALA A 90 -4.87 -7.30 20.21
CA ALA A 90 -5.97 -6.78 21.02
C ALA A 90 -5.55 -6.52 22.47
N ALA A 91 -4.81 -7.44 23.09
CA ALA A 91 -4.29 -7.29 24.44
C ALA A 91 -3.32 -6.09 24.54
N THR A 92 -2.38 -5.99 23.60
CA THR A 92 -1.39 -4.90 23.59
C THR A 92 -2.04 -3.55 23.33
N TYR A 93 -3.00 -3.47 22.42
CA TYR A 93 -3.74 -2.25 22.14
C TYR A 93 -4.60 -1.80 23.33
N ARG A 94 -5.30 -2.72 24.00
CA ARG A 94 -6.08 -2.41 25.21
C ARG A 94 -5.19 -1.91 26.34
N ALA A 95 -4.02 -2.51 26.55
CA ALA A 95 -3.03 -2.04 27.52
C ALA A 95 -2.54 -0.62 27.18
N ASP A 96 -2.27 -0.33 25.90
CA ASP A 96 -1.88 1.02 25.46
C ASP A 96 -2.99 2.05 25.67
N VAL A 97 -4.24 1.71 25.34
CA VAL A 97 -5.41 2.58 25.57
C VAL A 97 -5.58 2.87 27.05
N ALA A 98 -5.46 1.88 27.93
CA ALA A 98 -5.55 2.07 29.38
C ALA A 98 -4.43 3.00 29.89
N ALA A 99 -3.18 2.75 29.48
CA ALA A 99 -2.03 3.58 29.86
C ALA A 99 -2.06 4.99 29.26
N ALA A 100 -2.65 5.16 28.08
CA ALA A 100 -2.87 6.48 27.47
C ALA A 100 -3.97 7.26 28.20
N ARG A 101 -5.07 6.59 28.57
CA ARG A 101 -6.17 7.19 29.34
C ARG A 101 -5.71 7.70 30.70
N ALA A 102 -4.85 6.95 31.38
CA ALA A 102 -4.21 7.39 32.63
C ALA A 102 -3.37 8.68 32.48
N ARG A 103 -2.88 8.98 31.26
CA ARG A 103 -2.09 10.18 30.92
C ARG A 103 -2.91 11.26 30.21
N GLY A 104 -4.23 11.12 30.11
CA GLY A 104 -5.10 12.05 29.37
C GLY A 104 -4.88 12.03 27.84
N ALA A 105 -4.26 10.98 27.30
CA ALA A 105 -3.99 10.81 25.88
C ALA A 105 -4.86 9.71 25.25
N GLN A 106 -4.98 9.70 23.92
CA GLN A 106 -5.63 8.62 23.19
C GLN A 106 -4.63 7.47 22.92
N GLY A 107 -5.14 6.23 22.96
CA GLY A 107 -4.35 5.05 22.58
C GLY A 107 -4.01 5.05 21.09
N SER A 108 -2.85 4.51 20.73
CA SER A 108 -2.34 4.53 19.36
C SER A 108 -2.05 3.13 18.85
N LEU A 109 -2.75 2.75 17.77
CA LEU A 109 -2.53 1.49 17.07
C LEU A 109 -1.08 1.32 16.59
N PHE A 110 -0.43 2.43 16.22
CA PHE A 110 0.98 2.43 15.83
C PHE A 110 1.91 2.04 17.00
N ARG A 111 1.58 2.44 18.23
CA ARG A 111 2.39 2.08 19.41
C ARG A 111 2.29 0.59 19.71
N ALA A 112 1.08 0.03 19.61
CA ALA A 112 0.87 -1.41 19.76
C ALA A 112 1.66 -2.20 18.70
N TRP A 113 1.59 -1.83 17.42
CA TRP A 113 2.38 -2.50 16.38
C TRP A 113 3.88 -2.37 16.57
N ARG A 114 4.38 -1.20 16.99
CA ARG A 114 5.81 -1.02 17.27
C ARG A 114 6.27 -1.97 18.38
N GLN A 115 5.41 -2.28 19.34
CA GLN A 115 5.72 -3.23 20.40
C GLN A 115 5.73 -4.69 19.88
N LEU A 116 4.78 -5.08 19.03
CA LEU A 116 4.72 -6.45 18.48
C LEU A 116 5.79 -6.71 17.41
N HIS A 117 5.95 -5.79 16.45
CA HIS A 117 6.74 -5.96 15.23
C HIS A 117 8.01 -5.13 15.23
N GLY A 118 8.36 -4.50 16.36
CA GLY A 118 9.53 -3.63 16.46
C GLY A 118 10.85 -4.35 16.21
N ARG A 119 10.97 -5.61 16.66
CA ARG A 119 12.16 -6.45 16.42
C ARG A 119 12.32 -6.71 14.93
N ASP A 120 11.25 -7.18 14.27
CA ASP A 120 11.23 -7.43 12.84
C ASP A 120 11.58 -6.14 12.06
N LEU A 121 10.96 -5.01 12.40
CA LEU A 121 11.21 -3.70 11.76
C LEU A 121 12.67 -3.23 11.91
N VAL A 122 13.29 -3.47 13.06
CA VAL A 122 14.72 -3.15 13.27
C VAL A 122 15.59 -4.08 12.45
N THR A 123 15.32 -5.39 12.44
CA THR A 123 16.10 -6.36 11.64
C THR A 123 16.03 -6.07 10.14
N THR A 124 14.83 -5.83 9.60
CA THR A 124 14.63 -5.45 8.20
C THR A 124 15.23 -4.07 7.92
N GLY A 125 15.22 -3.16 8.89
CA GLY A 125 15.88 -1.85 8.79
C GLY A 125 17.39 -1.96 8.64
N VAL A 126 18.03 -2.79 9.45
CA VAL A 126 19.48 -3.05 9.36
C VAL A 126 19.82 -3.75 8.05
N MET A 127 19.04 -4.76 7.64
CA MET A 127 19.21 -5.43 6.34
C MET A 127 19.12 -4.43 5.19
N GLN A 128 18.10 -3.56 5.19
CA GLN A 128 17.93 -2.54 4.16
C GLN A 128 19.07 -1.52 4.17
N PHE A 129 19.58 -1.16 5.34
CA PHE A 129 20.72 -0.25 5.46
C PHE A 129 21.96 -0.85 4.80
N VAL A 130 22.27 -2.11 5.09
CA VAL A 130 23.37 -2.83 4.43
C VAL A 130 23.13 -2.98 2.93
N LEU A 131 21.89 -3.26 2.52
CA LEU A 131 21.50 -3.35 1.11
C LEU A 131 21.79 -2.07 0.33
N ASN A 132 21.62 -0.89 0.92
CA ASN A 132 21.93 0.37 0.24
C ASN A 132 23.39 0.44 -0.24
N PHE A 133 24.34 -0.11 0.53
CA PHE A 133 25.76 -0.15 0.15
C PHE A 133 26.05 -1.30 -0.81
N VAL A 134 25.53 -2.49 -0.51
CA VAL A 134 25.70 -3.70 -1.33
C VAL A 134 25.09 -3.52 -2.72
N GLN A 135 24.06 -2.69 -2.86
CA GLN A 135 23.46 -2.37 -4.16
C GLN A 135 24.40 -1.56 -5.07
N VAL A 136 25.25 -0.69 -4.50
CA VAL A 136 26.16 0.17 -5.26
C VAL A 136 27.51 -0.52 -5.52
N ALA A 137 27.93 -1.44 -4.63
CA ALA A 137 29.21 -2.14 -4.71
C ALA A 137 29.51 -2.85 -6.05
N PRO A 138 28.57 -3.56 -6.71
CA PRO A 138 28.82 -4.22 -8.00
C PRO A 138 29.33 -3.28 -9.09
N PHE A 139 28.89 -2.01 -9.10
CA PHE A 139 29.31 -1.05 -10.11
C PHE A 139 30.76 -0.63 -9.93
N TRP A 140 31.20 -0.43 -8.68
CA TRP A 140 32.61 -0.14 -8.36
C TRP A 140 33.52 -1.33 -8.68
N VAL A 141 33.09 -2.54 -8.31
CA VAL A 141 33.84 -3.78 -8.61
C VAL A 141 33.94 -3.99 -10.12
N LEU A 142 32.86 -3.73 -10.87
CA LEU A 142 32.86 -3.80 -12.33
C LEU A 142 33.81 -2.77 -12.94
N GLY A 143 33.84 -1.54 -12.41
CA GLY A 143 34.80 -0.52 -12.83
C GLY A 143 36.24 -0.97 -12.64
N LYS A 144 36.57 -1.58 -11.50
CA LYS A 144 37.91 -2.13 -11.25
C LYS A 144 38.25 -3.31 -12.15
N LEU A 145 37.28 -4.19 -12.41
CA LEU A 145 37.46 -5.29 -13.36
C LEU A 145 37.76 -4.75 -14.77
N LEU A 146 37.07 -3.68 -15.19
CA LEU A 146 37.32 -3.05 -16.49
C LEU A 146 38.71 -2.38 -16.53
N GLN A 147 39.15 -1.77 -15.43
CA GLN A 147 40.51 -1.23 -15.31
C GLN A 147 41.57 -2.33 -15.49
N VAL A 148 41.40 -3.48 -14.83
CA VAL A 148 42.29 -4.65 -14.96
C VAL A 148 42.39 -5.15 -16.41
N ILE A 149 41.27 -5.14 -17.14
CA ILE A 149 41.21 -5.52 -18.56
C ILE A 149 41.96 -4.50 -19.42
N THR A 150 41.71 -3.21 -19.21
CA THR A 150 42.35 -2.11 -19.96
C THR A 150 43.87 -2.10 -19.76
N GLU A 151 44.33 -2.28 -18.52
CA GLU A 151 45.74 -2.30 -18.16
C GLU A 151 46.45 -3.62 -18.53
N ARG A 152 45.73 -4.60 -19.07
CA ARG A 152 46.24 -5.96 -19.37
C ARG A 152 46.94 -6.60 -18.16
N SER A 153 46.36 -6.39 -16.99
CA SER A 153 46.86 -6.93 -15.73
C SER A 153 46.86 -8.47 -15.72
N PRO A 154 47.66 -9.12 -14.84
CA PRO A 154 47.74 -10.58 -14.78
C PRO A 154 46.38 -11.23 -14.52
N LEU A 155 46.15 -12.40 -15.16
CA LEU A 155 44.88 -13.15 -15.05
C LEU A 155 44.43 -13.38 -13.59
N LYS A 156 45.38 -13.64 -12.69
CA LYS A 156 45.09 -13.85 -11.26
C LYS A 156 44.37 -12.65 -10.62
N VAL A 157 44.74 -11.42 -10.98
CA VAL A 157 44.09 -10.20 -10.48
C VAL A 157 42.67 -10.10 -11.02
N GLY A 158 42.47 -10.39 -12.31
CA GLY A 158 41.14 -10.45 -12.92
C GLY A 158 40.22 -11.47 -12.24
N LEU A 159 40.72 -12.68 -12.00
CA LEU A 159 39.96 -13.74 -11.32
C LEU A 159 39.53 -13.34 -9.90
N VAL A 160 40.36 -12.61 -9.16
CA VAL A 160 40.01 -12.10 -7.82
C VAL A 160 38.86 -11.11 -7.88
N TRP A 161 38.90 -10.14 -8.81
CA TRP A 161 37.81 -9.16 -8.97
C TRP A 161 36.52 -9.80 -9.49
N THR A 162 36.61 -10.79 -10.38
CA THR A 162 35.45 -11.57 -10.82
C THR A 162 34.84 -12.38 -9.68
N ALA A 163 35.66 -13.08 -8.88
CA ALA A 163 35.19 -13.81 -7.72
C ALA A 163 34.53 -12.88 -6.69
N LEU A 164 35.11 -11.69 -6.46
CA LEU A 164 34.53 -10.67 -5.60
C LEU A 164 33.19 -10.16 -6.14
N LEU A 165 33.06 -9.95 -7.46
CA LEU A 165 31.79 -9.55 -8.07
C LEU A 165 30.71 -10.60 -7.85
N CYS A 166 31.02 -11.88 -8.10
CA CYS A 166 30.11 -13.00 -7.84
C CYS A 166 29.71 -13.06 -6.36
N PHE A 167 30.66 -12.87 -5.44
CA PHE A 167 30.40 -12.87 -4.01
C PHE A 167 29.46 -11.71 -3.60
N VAL A 168 29.73 -10.48 -4.05
CA VAL A 168 28.88 -9.32 -3.75
C VAL A 168 27.47 -9.51 -4.30
N LEU A 169 27.33 -10.05 -5.51
CA LEU A 169 26.02 -10.35 -6.10
C LEU A 169 25.28 -11.44 -5.32
N ALA A 170 25.96 -12.50 -4.89
CA ALA A 170 25.35 -13.55 -4.07
C ALA A 170 24.86 -13.00 -2.72
N VAL A 171 25.68 -12.20 -2.04
CA VAL A 171 25.31 -11.52 -0.79
C VAL A 171 24.11 -10.59 -1.01
N LYS A 172 24.12 -9.80 -2.08
CA LYS A 172 22.99 -8.92 -2.47
C LYS A 172 21.71 -9.73 -2.60
N THR A 173 21.73 -10.79 -3.42
CA THR A 173 20.55 -11.61 -3.68
C THR A 173 20.02 -12.27 -2.41
N LEU A 174 20.89 -12.83 -1.56
CA LEU A 174 20.46 -13.41 -0.28
C LEU A 174 19.81 -12.37 0.63
N LEU A 175 20.46 -11.20 0.77
CA LEU A 175 19.99 -10.16 1.67
C LEU A 175 18.67 -9.54 1.20
N GLU A 176 18.49 -9.32 -0.10
CA GLU A 176 17.22 -8.83 -0.69
C GLU A 176 16.08 -9.82 -0.47
N ASN A 177 16.31 -11.11 -0.71
CA ASN A 177 15.28 -12.14 -0.53
C ASN A 177 14.89 -12.31 0.95
N HIS A 178 15.86 -12.32 1.87
CA HIS A 178 15.57 -12.39 3.29
C HIS A 178 14.86 -11.14 3.81
N PHE A 179 15.29 -9.96 3.39
CA PHE A 179 14.61 -8.70 3.68
C PHE A 179 13.14 -8.76 3.23
N PHE A 180 12.90 -9.18 1.97
CA PHE A 180 11.55 -9.26 1.41
C PHE A 180 10.70 -10.29 2.15
N ARG A 181 11.24 -11.46 2.49
CA ARG A 181 10.53 -12.50 3.23
C ARG A 181 10.06 -12.03 4.60
N ILE A 182 10.97 -11.45 5.40
CA ILE A 182 10.64 -10.97 6.77
C ILE A 182 9.64 -9.80 6.69
N THR A 183 9.85 -8.88 5.75
CA THR A 183 8.94 -7.74 5.56
C THR A 183 7.55 -8.19 5.12
N MET A 184 7.44 -9.11 4.16
CA MET A 184 6.16 -9.65 3.70
C MET A 184 5.43 -10.43 4.81
N ARG A 185 6.16 -11.25 5.58
CA ARG A 185 5.60 -11.92 6.76
C ARG A 185 5.01 -10.92 7.75
N THR A 186 5.76 -9.87 8.07
CA THR A 186 5.32 -8.81 8.99
C THR A 186 4.06 -8.13 8.44
N ALA A 187 4.03 -7.81 7.16
CA ALA A 187 2.90 -7.17 6.50
C ALA A 187 1.63 -8.03 6.51
N LEU A 188 1.78 -9.34 6.25
CA LEU A 188 0.68 -10.31 6.33
C LEU A 188 0.16 -10.49 7.76
N ASN A 189 1.06 -10.52 8.75
CA ASN A 189 0.69 -10.59 10.16
C ASN A 189 -0.12 -9.35 10.56
N VAL A 190 0.37 -8.14 10.25
CA VAL A 190 -0.35 -6.89 10.52
C VAL A 190 -1.74 -6.91 9.88
N ARG A 191 -1.87 -7.37 8.62
CA ARG A 191 -3.16 -7.50 7.95
C ARG A 191 -4.11 -8.44 8.70
N ALA A 192 -3.64 -9.65 9.03
CA ALA A 192 -4.44 -10.68 9.69
C ALA A 192 -4.87 -10.26 11.10
N GLU A 193 -3.97 -9.62 11.85
CA GLU A 193 -4.22 -9.09 13.20
C GLU A 193 -5.32 -8.01 13.16
N VAL A 194 -5.24 -7.07 12.23
CA VAL A 194 -6.25 -6.02 12.06
C VAL A 194 -7.59 -6.59 11.64
N MET A 195 -7.61 -7.50 10.67
CA MET A 195 -8.84 -8.18 10.25
C MET A 195 -9.50 -8.90 11.42
N HIS A 196 -8.73 -9.65 12.20
CA HIS A 196 -9.22 -10.33 13.39
C HIS A 196 -9.81 -9.33 14.39
N PHE A 197 -9.10 -8.23 14.66
CA PHE A 197 -9.56 -7.26 15.65
C PHE A 197 -10.81 -6.49 15.18
N ILE A 198 -10.92 -6.16 13.88
CA ILE A 198 -12.15 -5.60 13.31
C ILE A 198 -13.33 -6.55 13.53
N PHE A 199 -13.13 -7.85 13.25
CA PHE A 199 -14.17 -8.85 13.40
C PHE A 199 -14.61 -9.02 14.87
N ALA A 200 -13.64 -9.14 15.78
CA ALA A 200 -13.92 -9.23 17.22
C ALA A 200 -14.64 -7.98 17.73
N LYS A 201 -14.20 -6.79 17.31
CA LYS A 201 -14.83 -5.52 17.64
C LYS A 201 -16.27 -5.45 17.13
N ALA A 202 -16.51 -5.83 15.88
CA ALA A 202 -17.83 -5.81 15.26
C ALA A 202 -18.87 -6.64 16.03
N LEU A 203 -18.46 -7.80 16.57
CA LEU A 203 -19.30 -8.65 17.40
C LEU A 203 -19.63 -8.02 18.76
N ALA A 204 -18.70 -7.23 19.31
CA ALA A 204 -18.85 -6.58 20.61
C ALA A 204 -19.52 -5.19 20.55
N LEU A 205 -19.76 -4.61 19.37
CA LEU A 205 -20.35 -3.27 19.25
C LEU A 205 -21.76 -3.19 19.84
N THR A 206 -22.04 -2.06 20.51
CA THR A 206 -23.39 -1.68 20.93
C THR A 206 -24.35 -1.56 19.74
N PRO A 207 -25.66 -1.73 19.95
CA PRO A 207 -26.66 -1.59 18.88
C PRO A 207 -26.61 -0.23 18.18
N THR A 208 -26.46 0.87 18.93
CA THR A 208 -26.33 2.24 18.40
C THR A 208 -25.07 2.41 17.54
N ALA A 209 -23.92 1.96 18.05
CA ALA A 209 -22.66 2.02 17.29
C ALA A 209 -22.71 1.16 16.03
N ARG A 210 -23.41 0.01 16.07
CA ARG A 210 -23.62 -0.86 14.92
C ARG A 210 -24.57 -0.25 13.89
N GLN A 211 -25.63 0.44 14.30
CA GLN A 211 -26.51 1.16 13.36
C GLN A 211 -25.78 2.33 12.68
N ALA A 212 -24.90 3.02 13.40
CA ALA A 212 -24.11 4.12 12.85
C ALA A 212 -23.04 3.66 11.83
N ASN A 213 -22.66 2.37 11.85
CA ASN A 213 -21.60 1.81 11.03
C ASN A 213 -22.10 0.60 10.23
N SER A 214 -22.34 0.77 8.93
CA SER A 214 -22.96 -0.28 8.12
C SER A 214 -22.03 -1.50 7.95
N LEU A 215 -22.62 -2.68 7.70
CA LEU A 215 -21.85 -3.89 7.37
C LEU A 215 -20.88 -3.65 6.20
N GLY A 216 -21.32 -2.89 5.19
CA GLY A 216 -20.46 -2.52 4.05
C GLY A 216 -19.25 -1.68 4.46
N GLN A 217 -19.39 -0.77 5.43
CA GLN A 217 -18.25 -0.01 5.96
C GLN A 217 -17.26 -0.92 6.70
N MET A 218 -17.75 -1.89 7.47
CA MET A 218 -16.88 -2.86 8.16
C MET A 218 -16.14 -3.76 7.17
N VAL A 219 -16.82 -4.24 6.11
CA VAL A 219 -16.19 -5.03 5.05
C VAL A 219 -15.12 -4.21 4.32
N ASN A 220 -15.38 -2.93 4.05
CA ASN A 220 -14.38 -2.04 3.46
C ASN A 220 -13.14 -1.86 4.36
N LEU A 221 -13.33 -1.69 5.68
CA LEU A 221 -12.22 -1.66 6.63
C LEU A 221 -11.41 -2.96 6.58
N MET A 222 -12.09 -4.11 6.54
CA MET A 222 -11.42 -5.41 6.49
C MET A 222 -10.67 -5.63 5.18
N GLN A 223 -11.18 -5.17 4.04
CA GLN A 223 -10.58 -5.44 2.72
C GLN A 223 -9.64 -4.35 2.23
N LEU A 224 -10.10 -3.10 2.18
CA LEU A 224 -9.37 -1.99 1.56
C LEU A 224 -8.36 -1.37 2.52
N ASP A 225 -8.76 -1.12 3.77
CA ASP A 225 -7.88 -0.47 4.74
C ASP A 225 -6.74 -1.39 5.17
N THR A 226 -7.01 -2.68 5.39
CA THR A 226 -5.94 -3.64 5.73
C THR A 226 -4.99 -3.90 4.56
N GLU A 227 -5.44 -3.82 3.31
CA GLU A 227 -4.58 -3.90 2.12
C GLU A 227 -3.63 -2.71 2.05
N LYS A 228 -4.13 -1.50 2.29
CA LYS A 228 -3.29 -0.30 2.36
C LYS A 228 -2.24 -0.40 3.46
N LEU A 229 -2.59 -0.98 4.61
CA LEU A 229 -1.63 -1.24 5.69
C LEU A 229 -0.58 -2.27 5.31
N LEU A 230 -1.00 -3.40 4.72
CA LEU A 230 -0.06 -4.43 4.22
C LEU A 230 0.95 -3.77 3.28
N MET A 231 0.47 -3.06 2.27
CA MET A 231 1.31 -2.41 1.28
C MET A 231 2.20 -1.32 1.88
N CYS A 232 1.73 -0.62 2.91
CA CYS A 232 2.54 0.36 3.66
C CYS A 232 3.70 -0.30 4.39
N VAL A 233 3.47 -1.43 5.09
CA VAL A 233 4.54 -2.17 5.78
C VAL A 233 5.60 -2.65 4.78
N VAL A 234 5.18 -3.16 3.62
CA VAL A 234 6.09 -3.59 2.55
C VAL A 234 6.98 -2.45 2.05
N MET A 235 6.42 -1.24 1.92
CA MET A 235 7.12 -0.08 1.36
C MET A 235 7.76 0.84 2.40
N LEU A 236 7.60 0.54 3.71
CA LEU A 236 7.97 1.45 4.79
C LEU A 236 9.47 1.81 4.76
N HIS A 237 10.33 0.82 4.55
CA HIS A 237 11.77 1.06 4.48
C HIS A 237 12.19 1.85 3.24
N GLN A 238 11.40 1.84 2.17
CA GLN A 238 11.71 2.57 0.94
C GLN A 238 11.67 4.09 1.13
N VAL A 239 10.97 4.59 2.16
CA VAL A 239 10.90 6.03 2.48
C VAL A 239 12.28 6.60 2.81
N TRP A 240 13.00 6.00 3.75
CA TRP A 240 14.34 6.49 4.11
C TRP A 240 15.42 5.86 3.22
N SER A 241 15.26 4.59 2.85
CA SER A 241 16.21 3.88 2.01
C SER A 241 16.30 4.50 0.62
N GLY A 242 15.17 4.90 0.02
CA GLY A 242 15.17 5.51 -1.30
C GLY A 242 16.00 6.80 -1.36
N ILE A 243 15.89 7.65 -0.33
CA ILE A 243 16.74 8.85 -0.19
C ILE A 243 18.20 8.43 -0.04
N ALA A 244 18.50 7.47 0.85
CA ALA A 244 19.86 7.00 1.08
C ALA A 244 20.50 6.44 -0.20
N THR A 245 19.76 5.63 -0.97
CA THR A 245 20.21 5.10 -2.27
C THR A 245 20.50 6.22 -3.26
N ILE A 246 19.63 7.23 -3.38
CA ILE A 246 19.84 8.39 -4.26
C ILE A 246 21.12 9.11 -3.88
N VAL A 247 21.32 9.39 -2.59
CA VAL A 247 22.52 10.08 -2.08
C VAL A 247 23.77 9.26 -2.35
N LEU A 248 23.76 7.94 -2.10
CA LEU A 248 24.91 7.06 -2.35
C LEU A 248 25.27 6.97 -3.84
N ILE A 249 24.27 6.89 -4.73
CA ILE A 249 24.51 6.88 -6.19
C ILE A 249 25.07 8.21 -6.65
N VAL A 250 24.50 9.35 -6.21
CA VAL A 250 24.98 10.69 -6.58
C VAL A 250 26.39 10.94 -6.05
N ALA A 251 26.67 10.55 -4.80
CA ALA A 251 28.00 10.63 -4.22
C ALA A 251 29.01 9.76 -5.00
N SER A 252 28.60 8.55 -5.40
CA SER A 252 29.44 7.68 -6.23
C SER A 252 29.71 8.28 -7.60
N LEU A 253 28.68 8.85 -8.26
CA LEU A 253 28.83 9.56 -9.52
C LEU A 253 29.78 10.74 -9.42
N TYR A 254 29.66 11.55 -8.36
CA TYR A 254 30.54 12.68 -8.11
C TYR A 254 31.99 12.23 -7.85
N ALA A 255 32.18 11.13 -7.11
CA ALA A 255 33.51 10.55 -6.91
C ALA A 255 34.13 10.02 -8.22
N THR A 256 33.32 9.53 -9.16
CA THR A 256 33.81 9.00 -10.45
C THR A 256 34.07 10.07 -11.51
N LEU A 257 33.19 11.08 -11.64
CA LEU A 257 33.20 12.05 -12.74
C LEU A 257 33.38 13.50 -12.29
N GLY A 258 33.51 13.75 -10.99
CA GLY A 258 33.60 15.09 -10.44
C GLY A 258 32.35 15.94 -10.75
N PRO A 259 32.52 17.27 -10.95
CA PRO A 259 31.41 18.19 -11.22
C PRO A 259 30.56 17.84 -12.46
N ALA A 260 31.12 17.13 -13.44
CA ALA A 260 30.40 16.73 -14.65
C ALA A 260 29.16 15.86 -14.34
N SER A 261 29.24 15.05 -13.27
CA SER A 261 28.11 14.22 -12.81
C SER A 261 26.83 15.03 -12.52
N LEU A 262 26.96 16.28 -12.08
CA LEU A 262 25.83 17.14 -11.73
C LEU A 262 24.99 17.49 -12.95
N ALA A 263 25.57 17.54 -14.15
CA ALA A 263 24.83 17.76 -15.39
C ALA A 263 23.89 16.59 -15.71
N GLY A 264 24.37 15.34 -15.53
CA GLY A 264 23.55 14.14 -15.66
C GLY A 264 22.44 14.08 -14.63
N VAL A 265 22.77 14.36 -13.35
CA VAL A 265 21.78 14.40 -12.26
C VAL A 265 20.72 15.47 -12.54
N ALA A 266 21.10 16.67 -12.96
CA ALA A 266 20.16 17.72 -13.36
C ALA A 266 19.27 17.26 -14.52
N GLY A 267 19.83 16.59 -15.53
CA GLY A 267 19.06 15.99 -16.62
C GLY A 267 18.00 15.01 -16.14
N ILE A 268 18.35 14.13 -15.19
CA ILE A 268 17.40 13.20 -14.58
C ILE A 268 16.31 13.93 -13.78
N LEU A 269 16.69 14.94 -13.00
CA LEU A 269 15.74 15.74 -12.22
C LEU A 269 14.75 16.52 -13.11
N LEU A 270 15.16 16.97 -14.29
CA LEU A 270 14.30 17.62 -15.29
C LEU A 270 13.31 16.66 -15.96
N LEU A 271 13.62 15.36 -15.99
CA LEU A 271 12.69 14.35 -16.52
C LEU A 271 11.51 14.10 -15.60
N ILE A 272 11.66 14.31 -14.28
CA ILE A 272 10.59 14.15 -13.30
C ILE A 272 9.40 15.09 -13.59
N PRO A 273 9.56 16.44 -13.66
CA PRO A 273 8.45 17.34 -13.95
C PRO A 273 7.89 17.12 -15.35
N THR A 274 8.72 16.77 -16.32
CA THR A 274 8.27 16.41 -17.67
C THR A 274 7.33 15.20 -17.62
N SER A 275 7.74 14.11 -16.95
CA SER A 275 6.90 12.92 -16.80
C SER A 275 5.63 13.20 -15.99
N MET A 276 5.72 14.02 -14.94
CA MET A 276 4.55 14.46 -14.17
C MET A 276 3.55 15.25 -15.01
N TYR A 277 4.03 16.15 -15.88
CA TYR A 277 3.19 16.90 -16.81
C TYR A 277 2.46 15.97 -17.79
N LEU A 278 3.19 15.05 -18.44
CA LEU A 278 2.56 14.06 -19.32
C LEU A 278 1.55 13.17 -18.56
N ALA A 279 1.87 12.78 -17.32
CA ALA A 279 0.97 12.00 -16.47
C ALA A 279 -0.31 12.78 -16.09
N ASN A 280 -0.21 14.08 -15.80
CA ASN A 280 -1.36 14.94 -15.57
C ASN A 280 -2.25 15.01 -16.82
N LEU A 281 -1.66 15.17 -18.01
CA LEU A 281 -2.39 15.22 -19.26
C LEU A 281 -3.09 13.88 -19.58
N MET A 282 -2.40 12.75 -19.38
CA MET A 282 -3.02 11.42 -19.47
C MET A 282 -4.22 11.26 -18.53
N ARG A 283 -4.17 11.83 -17.32
CA ARG A 283 -5.30 11.82 -16.39
C ARG A 283 -6.50 12.62 -16.90
N VAL A 284 -6.28 13.74 -17.60
CA VAL A 284 -7.37 14.51 -18.23
C VAL A 284 -8.08 13.67 -19.30
N TYR A 285 -7.34 13.06 -20.24
CA TYR A 285 -7.93 12.20 -21.27
C TYR A 285 -8.57 10.94 -20.69
N GLN A 286 -8.01 10.37 -19.61
CA GLN A 286 -8.64 9.26 -18.91
C GLN A 286 -10.01 9.63 -18.35
N ARG A 287 -10.16 10.81 -17.74
CA ARG A 287 -11.46 11.28 -17.23
C ARG A 287 -12.46 11.48 -18.37
N ALA A 288 -12.03 12.08 -19.47
CA ALA A 288 -12.88 12.26 -20.65
C ALA A 288 -13.34 10.91 -21.25
N SER A 289 -12.41 9.95 -21.40
CA SER A 289 -12.73 8.59 -21.85
C SER A 289 -13.71 7.87 -20.91
N THR A 290 -13.54 8.02 -19.59
CA THR A 290 -14.42 7.40 -18.59
C THR A 290 -15.85 7.92 -18.74
N LYS A 291 -16.04 9.23 -18.98
CA LYS A 291 -17.38 9.81 -19.22
C LYS A 291 -18.10 9.15 -20.40
N TYR A 292 -17.43 8.94 -21.54
CA TYR A 292 -18.02 8.24 -22.69
C TYR A 292 -18.23 6.74 -22.41
N THR A 293 -17.37 6.14 -21.61
CA THR A 293 -17.51 4.74 -21.17
C THR A 293 -18.80 4.58 -20.35
N ASP A 294 -19.05 5.47 -19.39
CA ASP A 294 -20.23 5.43 -18.54
C ASP A 294 -21.51 5.63 -19.35
N GLU A 295 -21.52 6.59 -20.28
CA GLU A 295 -22.65 6.83 -21.18
C GLU A 295 -22.93 5.63 -22.09
N ARG A 296 -21.88 5.02 -22.65
CA ARG A 296 -21.99 3.81 -23.49
C ARG A 296 -22.57 2.64 -22.70
N ILE A 297 -22.07 2.38 -21.49
CA ILE A 297 -22.55 1.31 -20.62
C ILE A 297 -24.02 1.55 -20.24
N LYS A 298 -24.40 2.81 -19.97
CA LYS A 298 -25.79 3.17 -19.70
C LYS A 298 -26.71 2.82 -20.88
N VAL A 299 -26.35 3.21 -22.11
CA VAL A 299 -27.14 2.89 -23.31
C VAL A 299 -27.23 1.39 -23.55
N ILE A 300 -26.15 0.65 -23.32
CA ILE A 300 -26.17 -0.82 -23.41
C ILE A 300 -27.15 -1.43 -22.40
N ASN A 301 -27.13 -0.95 -21.15
CA ASN A 301 -28.06 -1.43 -20.13
C ASN A 301 -29.53 -1.12 -20.48
N GLU A 302 -29.82 0.09 -20.97
CA GLU A 302 -31.17 0.46 -21.44
C GLU A 302 -31.62 -0.44 -22.60
N ALA A 303 -30.73 -0.74 -23.55
CA ALA A 303 -31.03 -1.61 -24.67
C ALA A 303 -31.31 -3.07 -24.24
N LEU A 304 -30.51 -3.60 -23.31
CA LEU A 304 -30.69 -4.97 -22.80
C LEU A 304 -31.97 -5.10 -21.97
N GLN A 305 -32.29 -4.10 -21.14
CA GLN A 305 -33.54 -4.08 -20.38
C GLN A 305 -34.78 -3.98 -21.30
N GLY A 306 -34.67 -3.22 -22.39
CA GLY A 306 -35.74 -3.02 -23.38
C GLY A 306 -35.72 -3.96 -24.59
N ILE A 307 -34.95 -5.06 -24.56
CA ILE A 307 -34.58 -5.80 -25.78
C ILE A 307 -35.78 -6.34 -26.57
N ARG A 308 -36.85 -6.76 -25.89
CA ARG A 308 -38.08 -7.27 -26.55
C ARG A 308 -38.74 -6.21 -27.44
N ILE A 309 -38.81 -4.96 -26.96
CA ILE A 309 -39.39 -3.83 -27.71
C ILE A 309 -38.49 -3.47 -28.89
N ILE A 310 -37.17 -3.41 -28.67
CA ILE A 310 -36.19 -3.13 -29.73
C ILE A 310 -36.29 -4.17 -30.85
N LYS A 311 -36.41 -5.46 -30.51
CA LYS A 311 -36.60 -6.55 -31.48
C LYS A 311 -37.95 -6.45 -32.21
N PHE A 312 -39.03 -6.15 -31.48
CA PHE A 312 -40.36 -6.01 -32.08
C PHE A 312 -40.42 -4.91 -33.14
N TYR A 313 -39.75 -3.78 -32.92
CA TYR A 313 -39.69 -2.65 -33.85
C TYR A 313 -38.50 -2.68 -34.82
N ALA A 314 -37.66 -3.72 -34.79
CA ALA A 314 -36.43 -3.82 -35.58
C ALA A 314 -35.48 -2.61 -35.42
N TRP A 315 -35.36 -2.07 -34.20
CA TRP A 315 -34.53 -0.90 -33.88
C TRP A 315 -33.06 -1.21 -33.58
N GLU A 316 -32.58 -2.44 -33.81
CA GLU A 316 -31.22 -2.84 -33.44
C GLU A 316 -30.17 -1.98 -34.12
N ALA A 317 -30.34 -1.67 -35.41
CA ALA A 317 -29.40 -0.85 -36.16
C ALA A 317 -29.25 0.56 -35.55
N ALA A 318 -30.35 1.18 -35.13
CA ALA A 318 -30.34 2.52 -34.53
C ALA A 318 -29.62 2.53 -33.17
N PHE A 319 -29.87 1.53 -32.32
CA PHE A 319 -29.17 1.39 -31.04
C PHE A 319 -27.68 1.08 -31.23
N LEU A 320 -27.34 0.20 -32.18
CA LEU A 320 -25.95 -0.10 -32.51
C LEU A 320 -25.22 1.15 -33.00
N GLN A 321 -25.80 1.93 -33.91
CA GLN A 321 -25.21 3.19 -34.37
C GLN A 321 -24.95 4.16 -33.22
N ARG A 322 -25.89 4.31 -32.29
CA ARG A 322 -25.70 5.16 -31.10
C ARG A 322 -24.55 4.67 -30.21
N ILE A 323 -24.46 3.35 -29.99
CA ILE A 323 -23.37 2.74 -29.21
C ILE A 323 -22.02 2.93 -29.92
N HIS A 324 -21.97 2.75 -31.24
CA HIS A 324 -20.77 2.96 -32.04
C HIS A 324 -20.29 4.41 -32.02
N ALA A 325 -21.19 5.39 -32.13
CA ALA A 325 -20.83 6.80 -32.03
C ALA A 325 -20.19 7.16 -30.67
N LEU A 326 -20.72 6.61 -29.57
CA LEU A 326 -20.09 6.75 -28.24
C LEU A 326 -18.74 6.05 -28.17
N ARG A 327 -18.62 4.86 -28.77
CA ARG A 327 -17.38 4.10 -28.82
C ARG A 327 -16.29 4.84 -29.62
N GLU A 328 -16.63 5.50 -30.72
CA GLU A 328 -15.68 6.29 -31.49
C GLU A 328 -15.11 7.47 -30.69
N ARG A 329 -15.97 8.18 -29.95
CA ARG A 329 -15.54 9.25 -29.04
C ARG A 329 -14.66 8.72 -27.92
N GLU A 330 -15.05 7.60 -27.30
CA GLU A 330 -14.25 6.91 -26.29
C GLU A 330 -12.86 6.53 -26.85
N LEU A 331 -12.82 5.91 -28.03
CA LEU A 331 -11.60 5.48 -28.70
C LEU A 331 -10.71 6.67 -29.08
N SER A 332 -11.29 7.81 -29.49
CA SER A 332 -10.49 9.01 -29.80
C SER A 332 -9.72 9.50 -28.56
N MET A 333 -10.35 9.54 -27.38
CA MET A 333 -9.71 9.92 -26.13
C MET A 333 -8.65 8.89 -25.72
N LEU A 334 -8.95 7.60 -25.87
CA LEU A 334 -8.02 6.51 -25.57
C LEU A 334 -6.80 6.51 -26.50
N ARG A 335 -6.97 6.83 -27.79
CA ARG A 335 -5.87 6.97 -28.75
C ARG A 335 -4.92 8.08 -28.32
N THR A 336 -5.45 9.26 -28.00
CA THR A 336 -4.62 10.39 -27.53
C THR A 336 -3.91 10.06 -26.21
N LYS A 337 -4.61 9.45 -25.25
CA LYS A 337 -3.98 8.96 -24.01
C LYS A 337 -2.86 7.96 -24.30
N SER A 338 -3.08 7.03 -25.23
CA SER A 338 -2.09 6.02 -25.60
C SER A 338 -0.88 6.61 -26.30
N ALA A 339 -1.07 7.60 -27.17
CA ALA A 339 0.01 8.37 -27.79
C ALA A 339 0.84 9.11 -26.72
N LEU A 340 0.19 9.75 -25.76
CA LEU A 340 0.87 10.40 -24.62
C LEU A 340 1.64 9.39 -23.75
N LYS A 341 1.07 8.19 -23.53
CA LYS A 341 1.74 7.10 -22.81
C LYS A 341 3.00 6.64 -23.56
N ALA A 342 2.90 6.47 -24.88
CA ALA A 342 4.03 6.11 -25.74
C ALA A 342 5.11 7.20 -25.69
N LEU A 343 4.73 8.47 -25.81
CA LEU A 343 5.65 9.60 -25.70
C LEU A 343 6.38 9.63 -24.36
N ASN A 344 5.65 9.45 -23.25
CA ASN A 344 6.25 9.37 -21.91
C ASN A 344 7.21 8.18 -21.79
N ALA A 345 6.86 7.02 -22.37
CA ALA A 345 7.74 5.86 -22.40
C ALA A 345 9.02 6.14 -23.20
N VAL A 346 8.93 6.80 -24.35
CA VAL A 346 10.10 7.22 -25.15
C VAL A 346 11.00 8.15 -24.35
N PHE A 347 10.46 9.19 -23.70
CA PHE A 347 11.25 10.08 -22.84
C PHE A 347 11.98 9.32 -21.73
N LEU A 348 11.30 8.41 -21.05
CA LEU A 348 11.89 7.64 -19.96
C LEU A 348 12.94 6.63 -20.47
N GLN A 349 12.76 6.05 -21.65
CA GLN A 349 13.73 5.14 -22.26
C GLN A 349 14.94 5.87 -22.85
N ALA A 350 14.75 7.08 -23.40
CA ALA A 350 15.83 7.92 -23.92
C ALA A 350 16.59 8.66 -22.80
N ALA A 351 16.03 8.72 -21.59
CA ALA A 351 16.63 9.39 -20.44
C ALA A 351 18.11 9.07 -20.21
N PRO A 352 18.56 7.79 -20.18
CA PRO A 352 19.97 7.49 -19.95
C PRO A 352 20.88 8.04 -21.05
N ALA A 353 20.41 8.10 -22.30
CA ALA A 353 21.18 8.66 -23.40
C ALA A 353 21.34 10.18 -23.24
N PHE A 354 20.27 10.90 -22.92
CA PHE A 354 20.34 12.35 -22.67
C PHE A 354 21.27 12.69 -21.50
N THR A 355 21.19 11.92 -20.41
CA THR A 355 22.00 12.18 -19.22
C THR A 355 23.47 11.86 -19.47
N THR A 356 23.74 10.82 -20.26
CA THR A 356 25.08 10.44 -20.71
C THR A 356 25.69 11.54 -21.59
N ILE A 357 24.95 12.03 -22.60
CA ILE A 357 25.40 13.11 -23.48
C ILE A 357 25.68 14.39 -22.68
N ALA A 358 24.76 14.78 -21.79
CA ALA A 358 24.93 15.98 -20.95
C ALA A 358 26.16 15.85 -20.03
N THR A 359 26.33 14.70 -19.38
CA THR A 359 27.45 14.45 -18.46
C THR A 359 28.78 14.47 -19.19
N PHE A 360 28.92 13.70 -20.27
CA PHE A 360 30.19 13.62 -21.00
C PHE A 360 30.50 14.88 -21.80
N GLY A 361 29.47 15.61 -22.25
CA GLY A 361 29.65 16.96 -22.82
C GLY A 361 30.30 17.92 -21.84
N VAL A 362 29.81 17.97 -20.60
CA VAL A 362 30.44 18.78 -19.54
C VAL A 362 31.80 18.21 -19.13
N TYR A 363 31.95 16.89 -19.07
CA TYR A 363 33.22 16.24 -18.73
C TYR A 363 34.36 16.65 -19.68
N VAL A 364 34.09 16.65 -21.00
CA VAL A 364 35.04 17.10 -22.03
C VAL A 364 35.25 18.61 -21.97
N HIS A 365 34.19 19.39 -21.74
CA HIS A 365 34.28 20.84 -21.61
C HIS A 365 35.16 21.28 -20.42
N LEU A 366 35.19 20.50 -19.34
CA LEU A 366 36.07 20.71 -18.19
C LEU A 366 37.53 20.31 -18.45
N GLY A 367 37.88 19.94 -19.69
CA GLY A 367 39.26 19.64 -20.10
C GLY A 367 39.67 18.17 -19.94
N ASN A 368 38.75 17.27 -19.58
CA ASN A 368 39.06 15.85 -19.49
C ASN A 368 38.96 15.17 -20.87
N SER A 369 39.84 14.21 -21.16
CA SER A 369 39.78 13.44 -22.40
C SER A 369 38.96 12.15 -22.24
N ILE A 370 38.21 11.79 -23.28
CA ILE A 370 37.59 10.47 -23.41
C ILE A 370 38.63 9.54 -24.06
N SER A 371 39.57 9.07 -23.25
CA SER A 371 40.66 8.16 -23.66
C SER A 371 40.42 6.75 -23.14
N ALA A 372 41.18 5.77 -23.65
CA ALA A 372 41.13 4.37 -23.18
C ALA A 372 41.28 4.24 -21.66
N GLU A 373 42.05 5.14 -21.04
CA GLU A 373 42.27 5.22 -19.59
C GLU A 373 41.00 5.50 -18.78
N ASN A 374 40.05 6.26 -19.35
CA ASN A 374 38.81 6.66 -18.67
C ASN A 374 37.62 5.73 -18.99
N VAL A 375 37.81 4.70 -19.81
CA VAL A 375 36.79 3.71 -20.16
C VAL A 375 36.17 3.05 -18.90
N PRO A 376 36.95 2.61 -17.89
CA PRO A 376 36.41 2.11 -16.61
C PRO A 376 35.44 3.08 -15.93
N VAL A 377 35.81 4.36 -15.90
CA VAL A 377 35.04 5.43 -15.27
C VAL A 377 33.72 5.65 -16.00
N ILE A 378 33.78 5.69 -17.35
CA ILE A 378 32.62 5.92 -18.22
C ILE A 378 31.55 4.84 -18.04
N PHE A 379 31.95 3.56 -18.10
CA PHE A 379 31.01 2.45 -17.95
C PHE A 379 30.45 2.34 -16.54
N THR A 380 31.27 2.63 -15.52
CA THR A 380 30.80 2.68 -14.12
C THR A 380 29.74 3.76 -13.94
N ALA A 381 29.98 4.96 -14.46
CA ALA A 381 29.04 6.06 -14.38
C ALA A 381 27.73 5.79 -15.15
N LEU A 382 27.82 5.20 -16.34
CA LEU A 382 26.64 4.81 -17.13
C LEU A 382 25.74 3.83 -16.36
N ALA A 383 26.35 2.84 -15.69
CA ALA A 383 25.64 1.87 -14.88
C ALA A 383 24.99 2.52 -13.64
N LEU A 384 25.70 3.44 -12.97
CA LEU A 384 25.19 4.20 -11.82
C LEU A 384 24.01 5.12 -12.21
N PHE A 385 24.07 5.81 -13.36
CA PHE A 385 22.94 6.60 -13.88
C PHE A 385 21.71 5.71 -14.13
N GLY A 386 21.91 4.51 -14.68
CA GLY A 386 20.83 3.53 -14.87
C GLY A 386 20.11 3.15 -13.57
N GLN A 387 20.85 3.04 -12.46
CA GLN A 387 20.28 2.73 -11.15
C GLN A 387 19.52 3.88 -10.52
N LEU A 388 19.86 5.14 -10.82
CA LEU A 388 19.21 6.30 -10.22
C LEU A 388 17.74 6.44 -10.63
N ARG A 389 17.36 5.88 -11.79
CA ARG A 389 16.02 5.99 -12.36
C ARG A 389 14.93 5.34 -11.50
N MET A 390 15.13 4.09 -11.08
CA MET A 390 14.09 3.32 -10.38
C MET A 390 13.69 3.96 -9.04
N PRO A 391 14.63 4.35 -8.15
CA PRO A 391 14.30 5.05 -6.91
C PRO A 391 13.51 6.34 -7.17
N LEU A 392 13.93 7.18 -8.12
CA LEU A 392 13.27 8.45 -8.42
C LEU A 392 11.84 8.27 -8.96
N MET A 393 11.60 7.23 -9.76
CA MET A 393 10.27 6.93 -10.28
C MET A 393 9.32 6.35 -9.22
N MET A 394 9.84 5.50 -8.33
CA MET A 394 9.02 4.84 -7.31
C MET A 394 8.74 5.75 -6.10
N TYR A 395 9.61 6.71 -5.82
CA TYR A 395 9.51 7.53 -4.61
C TYR A 395 8.16 8.26 -4.43
N PRO A 396 7.59 8.93 -5.46
CA PRO A 396 6.29 9.57 -5.33
C PRO A 396 5.16 8.57 -5.02
N MET A 397 5.24 7.36 -5.57
CA MET A 397 4.26 6.29 -5.31
C MET A 397 4.33 5.85 -3.84
N VAL A 398 5.52 5.68 -3.29
CA VAL A 398 5.73 5.31 -1.87
C VAL A 398 5.15 6.36 -0.93
N LEU A 399 5.35 7.66 -1.22
CA LEU A 399 4.77 8.74 -0.40
C LEU A 399 3.24 8.78 -0.45
N ALA A 400 2.65 8.51 -1.62
CA ALA A 400 1.20 8.41 -1.75
C ALA A 400 0.64 7.23 -0.93
N MET A 401 1.29 6.06 -0.99
CA MET A 401 0.91 4.88 -0.22
C MET A 401 0.96 5.14 1.29
N LEU A 402 1.99 5.85 1.77
CA LEU A 402 2.08 6.24 3.18
C LEU A 402 0.93 7.17 3.60
N THR A 403 0.56 8.11 2.73
CA THR A 403 -0.56 9.03 2.98
C THR A 403 -1.89 8.28 3.06
N ASP A 404 -2.14 7.37 2.12
CA ASP A 404 -3.34 6.53 2.10
C ASP A 404 -3.43 5.61 3.32
N ALA A 405 -2.31 5.02 3.73
CA ALA A 405 -2.23 4.20 4.92
C ALA A 405 -2.52 5.01 6.19
N ASN A 406 -2.03 6.25 6.28
CA ASN A 406 -2.31 7.12 7.44
C ASN A 406 -3.82 7.45 7.57
N VAL A 407 -4.51 7.67 6.45
CA VAL A 407 -5.98 7.83 6.45
C VAL A 407 -6.65 6.53 6.93
N SER A 408 -6.16 5.38 6.48
CA SER A 408 -6.65 4.06 6.92
C SER A 408 -6.44 3.80 8.42
N VAL A 409 -5.27 4.10 8.96
CA VAL A 409 -5.00 4.02 10.41
C VAL A 409 -5.99 4.90 11.18
N THR A 410 -6.24 6.12 10.71
CA THR A 410 -7.19 7.03 11.35
C THR A 410 -8.62 6.45 11.39
N ARG A 411 -9.08 5.85 10.30
CA ARG A 411 -10.40 5.18 10.25
C ARG A 411 -10.47 3.98 11.20
N LEU A 412 -9.42 3.16 11.21
CA LEU A 412 -9.35 1.99 12.09
C LEU A 412 -9.33 2.38 13.57
N GLN A 413 -8.56 3.40 13.95
CA GLN A 413 -8.53 3.92 15.32
C GLN A 413 -9.90 4.44 15.76
N ARG A 414 -10.62 5.16 14.89
CA ARG A 414 -12.00 5.60 15.18
C ARG A 414 -12.92 4.40 15.40
N PHE A 415 -12.85 3.39 14.54
CA PHE A 415 -13.65 2.17 14.66
C PHE A 415 -13.34 1.38 15.94
N PHE A 416 -12.06 1.23 16.30
CA PHE A 416 -11.64 0.53 17.51
C PHE A 416 -12.02 1.25 18.80
N ASN A 417 -12.27 2.56 18.74
CA ASN A 417 -12.73 3.35 19.88
C ASN A 417 -14.26 3.42 20.03
N LEU A 418 -15.03 2.77 19.14
CA LEU A 418 -16.49 2.67 19.28
C LEU A 418 -16.87 1.91 20.56
N LYS A 419 -18.03 2.24 21.12
CA LYS A 419 -18.53 1.62 22.36
C LYS A 419 -18.88 0.14 22.16
N GLU A 420 -18.36 -0.68 23.06
CA GLU A 420 -18.67 -2.11 23.15
C GLU A 420 -19.78 -2.35 24.19
N ILE A 421 -20.50 -3.47 24.02
CA ILE A 421 -21.40 -4.01 25.03
C ILE A 421 -20.53 -4.54 26.17
N GLU A 422 -20.79 -4.09 27.40
CA GLU A 422 -20.13 -4.63 28.58
C GLU A 422 -20.68 -6.03 28.92
N VAL A 423 -20.04 -7.06 28.37
CA VAL A 423 -20.35 -8.46 28.67
C VAL A 423 -19.75 -8.81 30.04
N GLY A 424 -20.45 -8.45 31.12
CA GLY A 424 -19.99 -8.77 32.48
C GLY A 424 -20.78 -8.14 33.63
N ARG A 425 -21.50 -7.03 33.42
CA ARG A 425 -22.32 -6.42 34.48
C ARG A 425 -23.67 -7.10 34.73
N ALA A 426 -24.15 -7.94 33.81
CA ALA A 426 -25.55 -8.40 33.82
C ALA A 426 -25.82 -9.70 34.63
N ALA A 427 -24.81 -10.45 35.05
CA ALA A 427 -25.03 -11.70 35.78
C ALA A 427 -23.92 -11.99 36.81
N THR A 428 -23.96 -11.32 37.95
CA THR A 428 -23.29 -11.81 39.14
C THR A 428 -24.06 -13.04 39.65
N ARG A 429 -23.42 -14.21 39.62
CA ARG A 429 -23.96 -15.40 40.30
C ARG A 429 -23.95 -15.10 41.80
N HIS A 430 -25.13 -14.91 42.40
CA HIS A 430 -25.22 -14.77 43.84
C HIS A 430 -24.89 -16.14 44.46
N PRO A 431 -23.87 -16.27 45.32
CA PRO A 431 -23.40 -17.57 45.83
C PRO A 431 -24.47 -18.35 46.61
N ASP A 432 -25.51 -17.67 47.13
CA ASP A 432 -26.56 -18.26 47.96
C ASP A 432 -27.94 -18.42 47.27
N ALA A 433 -28.07 -18.00 46.01
CA ALA A 433 -29.35 -18.09 45.28
C ALA A 433 -29.52 -19.48 44.64
N ARG A 434 -30.02 -20.45 45.41
CA ARG A 434 -30.30 -21.82 44.90
C ARG A 434 -31.61 -21.92 44.11
N ASP A 435 -32.60 -21.08 44.40
CA ASP A 435 -33.95 -21.13 43.82
C ASP A 435 -34.30 -20.01 42.83
N VAL A 436 -33.37 -19.10 42.54
CA VAL A 436 -33.62 -17.96 41.65
C VAL A 436 -32.78 -18.10 40.39
N GLN A 437 -33.44 -18.36 39.26
CA GLN A 437 -32.77 -18.51 37.97
C GLN A 437 -32.35 -17.16 37.38
N ILE A 438 -33.20 -16.13 37.48
CA ILE A 438 -32.94 -14.75 37.01
C ILE A 438 -33.69 -13.77 37.92
N ARG A 439 -33.02 -12.71 38.40
CA ARG A 439 -33.64 -11.60 39.15
C ARG A 439 -33.18 -10.26 38.58
N ILE A 440 -34.13 -9.36 38.37
CA ILE A 440 -33.90 -8.00 37.86
C ILE A 440 -34.58 -7.02 38.83
N ASP A 441 -33.80 -6.24 39.58
CA ASP A 441 -34.32 -5.23 40.51
C ASP A 441 -34.14 -3.82 39.91
N GLY A 442 -35.25 -3.09 39.70
CA GLY A 442 -35.22 -1.68 39.30
C GLY A 442 -34.56 -1.38 37.94
N GLY A 443 -34.46 -2.36 37.03
CA GLY A 443 -33.78 -2.20 35.76
C GLY A 443 -34.49 -1.27 34.78
N THR A 444 -33.79 -0.25 34.29
CA THR A 444 -34.23 0.62 33.18
C THR A 444 -33.28 0.45 31.99
N PHE A 445 -33.82 0.17 30.80
CA PHE A 445 -33.04 -0.09 29.60
C PHE A 445 -33.56 0.77 28.44
N SER A 446 -32.66 1.22 27.56
CA SER A 446 -33.01 1.97 26.36
C SER A 446 -32.04 1.61 25.24
N TRP A 447 -32.55 1.56 24.01
CA TRP A 447 -31.74 1.38 22.81
C TRP A 447 -31.08 2.70 22.36
N ASP A 448 -31.68 3.86 22.66
CA ASP A 448 -31.37 5.13 21.98
C ASP A 448 -30.90 6.26 22.91
N ALA A 449 -30.54 5.96 24.17
CA ALA A 449 -30.22 6.97 25.18
C ALA A 449 -29.06 7.94 24.80
N GLU A 450 -28.32 7.68 23.72
CA GLU A 450 -27.18 8.47 23.27
C GLU A 450 -27.44 9.34 22.02
N LEU A 451 -28.62 9.26 21.39
CA LEU A 451 -28.92 10.09 20.20
C LEU A 451 -29.26 11.55 20.55
N THR A 452 -29.42 11.89 21.83
CA THR A 452 -29.98 13.18 22.26
C THR A 452 -28.98 14.18 22.86
N THR A 453 -27.71 13.82 23.13
CA THR A 453 -26.79 14.74 23.85
C THR A 453 -25.49 15.13 23.15
N ASP A 454 -25.06 14.48 22.06
CA ASP A 454 -23.88 14.95 21.30
C ASP A 454 -24.11 14.82 19.79
N GLY A 455 -24.29 15.95 19.11
CA GLY A 455 -24.47 16.06 17.66
C GLY A 455 -23.25 15.66 16.80
N THR A 456 -22.32 14.88 17.33
CA THR A 456 -21.19 14.29 16.60
C THR A 456 -21.28 12.77 16.64
N SER A 457 -22.32 12.23 16.00
CA SER A 457 -22.36 10.80 15.70
C SER A 457 -21.11 10.44 14.89
N GLY A 458 -20.26 9.56 15.44
CA GLY A 458 -19.01 9.07 14.86
C GLY A 458 -19.18 8.24 13.59
N ARG A 459 -19.90 8.78 12.60
CA ARG A 459 -20.04 8.21 11.26
C ARG A 459 -18.66 8.25 10.58
N LEU A 460 -18.22 7.10 10.10
CA LEU A 460 -16.95 6.96 9.37
C LEU A 460 -16.91 7.70 8.01
N GLY A 461 -18.03 8.28 7.54
CA GLY A 461 -18.20 8.83 6.18
C GLY A 461 -17.52 10.16 5.87
N ASP A 462 -17.10 10.96 6.86
CA ASP A 462 -16.78 12.39 6.63
C ASP A 462 -15.32 12.73 6.26
N ILE A 463 -14.44 11.76 5.95
CA ILE A 463 -13.04 12.06 5.58
C ILE A 463 -12.87 12.12 4.05
N GLY A 464 -13.84 12.72 3.36
CA GLY A 464 -13.94 12.73 1.90
C GLY A 464 -14.12 14.12 1.28
N GLY A 465 -13.61 15.19 1.89
CA GLY A 465 -13.57 16.50 1.24
C GLY A 465 -13.83 17.68 2.17
N SER A 466 -12.79 18.18 2.83
CA SER A 466 -12.76 19.59 3.22
C SER A 466 -11.31 20.01 3.48
N ARG A 467 -10.67 20.53 2.45
CA ARG A 467 -9.45 21.34 2.58
C ARG A 467 -9.66 22.57 1.73
N GLY A 468 -10.36 23.55 2.30
CA GLY A 468 -10.55 24.85 1.67
C GLY A 468 -11.80 25.58 2.12
N LYS A 469 -11.77 26.14 3.34
CA LYS A 469 -12.26 27.49 3.68
C LYS A 469 -12.31 27.65 5.19
N GLU A 470 -11.26 28.26 5.73
CA GLU A 470 -11.40 29.01 6.97
C GLU A 470 -10.41 30.17 6.94
N LYS A 471 -10.94 31.38 6.70
CA LYS A 471 -10.43 32.67 7.20
C LYS A 471 -11.34 33.80 6.69
N GLY A 472 -11.88 34.58 7.63
CA GLY A 472 -12.49 35.88 7.35
C GLY A 472 -13.84 36.12 8.03
N LYS A 473 -13.84 36.29 9.36
CA LYS A 473 -14.94 36.96 10.08
C LYS A 473 -14.47 38.39 10.41
N GLY A 474 -15.14 39.38 9.83
CA GLY A 474 -14.93 40.81 10.11
C GLY A 474 -16.22 41.59 9.85
N LYS A 475 -16.71 42.26 10.89
CA LYS A 475 -17.99 42.99 11.01
C LYS A 475 -18.15 44.18 10.03
N GLY A 476 -19.40 44.51 9.70
CA GLY A 476 -19.79 45.83 9.17
C GLY A 476 -21.30 45.95 8.89
N LYS A 477 -21.93 47.03 9.40
CA LYS A 477 -23.38 47.33 9.45
C LYS A 477 -23.95 47.94 8.16
N GLY A 478 -25.29 47.90 8.03
CA GLY A 478 -26.15 48.95 7.42
C GLY A 478 -27.01 48.46 6.25
N LYS A 479 -28.36 48.33 6.36
CA LYS A 479 -29.46 49.32 6.28
C LYS A 479 -30.02 49.49 4.85
N GLY A 480 -31.36 49.41 4.70
CA GLY A 480 -32.15 49.90 3.55
C GLY A 480 -32.62 48.83 2.56
N THR A 481 -33.90 48.40 2.55
CA THR A 481 -35.11 48.97 1.87
C THR A 481 -35.43 48.32 0.51
N GLY A 482 -36.59 47.67 0.45
CA GLY A 482 -37.62 47.75 -0.61
C GLY A 482 -37.32 47.29 -2.04
N GLY A 483 -38.20 46.44 -2.59
CA GLY A 483 -38.33 46.30 -4.06
C GLY A 483 -38.84 44.94 -4.55
N THR A 484 -40.07 44.94 -5.05
CA THR A 484 -40.87 43.88 -5.68
C THR A 484 -40.40 43.38 -7.05
N ALA A 485 -40.73 42.11 -7.35
CA ALA A 485 -40.91 41.45 -8.67
C ALA A 485 -39.66 41.34 -9.59
N THR A 486 -39.38 40.27 -10.36
CA THR A 486 -40.19 39.51 -11.33
C THR A 486 -39.51 38.16 -11.70
N ARG A 487 -40.29 37.21 -12.25
CA ARG A 487 -39.85 36.10 -13.13
C ARG A 487 -39.16 36.69 -14.38
N ASP A 488 -38.12 36.14 -15.01
CA ASP A 488 -38.01 34.88 -15.74
C ASP A 488 -36.56 34.68 -16.27
N ALA A 489 -36.23 33.43 -16.62
CA ALA A 489 -35.36 32.98 -17.72
C ALA A 489 -33.82 33.23 -17.78
N THR A 490 -33.11 32.10 -17.93
CA THR A 490 -31.93 31.84 -18.80
C THR A 490 -30.62 32.61 -18.57
N ALA A 491 -29.58 31.88 -18.15
CA ALA A 491 -28.21 32.08 -18.63
C ALA A 491 -27.37 30.80 -18.42
N ALA A 492 -27.05 30.14 -19.52
CA ALA A 492 -26.07 29.06 -19.59
C ALA A 492 -24.66 29.66 -19.45
N GLY A 493 -23.89 29.16 -18.49
CA GLY A 493 -22.48 29.49 -18.29
C GLY A 493 -21.58 28.57 -19.11
N SER A 494 -20.77 29.20 -19.95
CA SER A 494 -19.75 28.73 -20.89
C SER A 494 -18.74 27.71 -20.34
N ALA A 495 -18.48 26.67 -21.16
CA ALA A 495 -17.33 25.77 -21.04
C ALA A 495 -16.15 26.28 -21.91
N PRO A 496 -14.88 26.02 -21.54
CA PRO A 496 -13.73 26.52 -22.29
C PRO A 496 -13.51 25.76 -23.61
N THR A 497 -13.18 26.52 -24.64
CA THR A 497 -12.86 26.10 -26.01
C THR A 497 -11.53 25.30 -26.06
N LEU A 498 -11.57 24.13 -26.71
CA LEU A 498 -10.40 23.36 -27.12
C LEU A 498 -9.87 23.91 -28.47
N PRO A 499 -8.55 23.98 -28.70
CA PRO A 499 -8.02 24.45 -29.97
C PRO A 499 -8.04 23.34 -31.04
N GLY A 500 -8.69 23.65 -32.17
CA GLY A 500 -8.28 23.28 -33.53
C GLY A 500 -8.39 21.81 -33.95
N ALA A 501 -9.53 21.44 -34.54
CA ALA A 501 -9.60 20.35 -35.51
C ALA A 501 -10.13 20.93 -36.84
N ARG A 502 -9.32 20.85 -37.89
CA ARG A 502 -9.73 21.19 -39.28
C ARG A 502 -10.67 20.09 -39.79
N GLU A 503 -11.83 20.48 -40.29
CA GLU A 503 -12.72 19.63 -41.07
C GLU A 503 -12.14 19.41 -42.49
N PRO A 504 -12.28 18.21 -43.09
CA PRO A 504 -12.08 18.03 -44.52
C PRO A 504 -13.35 18.39 -45.32
N PRO A 505 -13.23 18.74 -46.61
CA PRO A 505 -14.36 19.21 -47.40
C PRO A 505 -15.29 18.05 -47.77
N ALA A 506 -16.58 18.37 -47.85
CA ALA A 506 -17.64 17.47 -48.23
C ALA A 506 -17.48 16.97 -49.68
N ALA A 507 -17.76 15.69 -49.86
CA ALA A 507 -18.29 15.09 -51.08
C ALA A 507 -19.38 14.09 -50.67
#